data_AF-A0A7W1B9H8-F1
#
_entry.id   AF-A0A7W1B9H8-F1
#
_cell.length_a   1.000
_cell.length_b   1.000
_cell.length_c   1.000
_cell.angle_alpha   90.00
_cell.angle_beta   90.00
_cell.angle_gamma   90.00
#
_symmetry.space_group_name_H-M   'P 1'
#
loop_
_entity.id
_entity.type
_entity.pdbx_description
1 polymer ?
#
loop_
_entity_poly.entity_id
_entity_poly.type
_entity_poly.pdbx_seq_one_letter_code
_entity_poly.pdbx_strand_id
1 'polypeptide(L)'
;MRVILMAALAVSGSGCFSSWTAIQIGNVPAALDESVREASVPQPGVRERLRVRMPLVIEYDQPLTPAGSTSTTASPRPPATPRVFALACETTQQATDTVYRSAYRYGTKWKYAAATMFVLETAAAAAFFYSDRSKPENTLASAMFAIDALGTAVLFFAPRKEIYRHDTKPVTTIVRDDCPDGLALDIGGEVFPVDAAGRVGELGLAALDAWMRAPTAPVRLTYGDQRVDLPLRTDEQCSWNQQHHPELPSSCPRYGTAQSAVSVTLEVPMGTLTRVSDDTAAR
;
A
#
# COMPACT_ATOMS: atom_id res chain seq x y z
N MET A 1 13.27 -61.54 5.02
CA MET A 1 12.15 -61.43 4.04
C MET A 1 11.09 -60.41 4.44
N ARG A 2 10.58 -60.39 5.68
CA ARG A 2 9.55 -59.41 6.13
C ARG A 2 9.98 -57.92 6.08
N VAL A 3 11.26 -57.61 6.29
CA VAL A 3 11.79 -56.22 6.28
C VAL A 3 11.89 -55.67 4.84
N ILE A 4 12.22 -56.51 3.87
CA ILE A 4 12.31 -56.12 2.45
C ILE A 4 10.91 -55.91 1.86
N LEU A 5 9.93 -56.73 2.27
CA LEU A 5 8.54 -56.57 1.86
C LEU A 5 7.90 -55.29 2.42
N MET A 6 8.22 -54.91 3.67
CA MET A 6 7.79 -53.64 4.27
C MET A 6 8.45 -52.42 3.62
N ALA A 7 9.74 -52.50 3.25
CA ALA A 7 10.41 -51.44 2.51
C ALA A 7 9.86 -51.28 1.09
N ALA A 8 9.55 -52.39 0.40
CA ALA A 8 8.93 -52.36 -0.92
C ALA A 8 7.49 -51.80 -0.89
N LEU A 9 6.70 -52.11 0.15
CA LEU A 9 5.36 -51.55 0.35
C LEU A 9 5.37 -50.06 0.73
N ALA A 10 6.37 -49.62 1.49
CA ALA A 10 6.58 -48.19 1.78
C ALA A 10 7.05 -47.40 0.54
N VAL A 11 7.81 -48.04 -0.36
CA VAL A 11 8.25 -47.44 -1.65
C VAL A 11 7.13 -47.49 -2.70
N SER A 12 6.31 -48.53 -2.75
CA SER A 12 5.18 -48.63 -3.70
C SER A 12 3.97 -47.77 -3.29
N GLY A 13 3.83 -47.44 -2.00
CA GLY A 13 2.88 -46.44 -1.51
C GLY A 13 3.35 -44.99 -1.69
N SER A 14 4.61 -44.79 -2.11
CA SER A 14 5.26 -43.49 -2.33
C SER A 14 5.79 -43.33 -3.76
N GLY A 15 5.11 -43.96 -4.72
CA GLY A 15 5.30 -43.64 -6.14
C GLY A 15 5.15 -42.12 -6.33
N CYS A 16 6.18 -41.49 -6.87
CA CYS A 16 6.21 -40.03 -6.96
C CYS A 16 5.04 -39.52 -7.82
N PHE A 17 4.57 -40.32 -8.78
CA PHE A 17 3.38 -40.03 -9.57
C PHE A 17 2.07 -40.04 -8.77
N SER A 18 1.82 -41.02 -7.90
CA SER A 18 0.56 -41.09 -7.13
C SER A 18 0.47 -39.99 -6.07
N SER A 19 1.59 -39.69 -5.41
CA SER A 19 1.70 -38.54 -4.50
C SER A 19 1.51 -37.20 -5.24
N TRP A 20 2.08 -37.08 -6.45
CA TRP A 20 1.90 -35.90 -7.30
C TRP A 20 0.47 -35.75 -7.82
N THR A 21 -0.17 -36.85 -8.24
CA THR A 21 -1.56 -36.87 -8.73
C THR A 21 -2.51 -36.46 -7.61
N ALA A 22 -2.27 -36.91 -6.37
CA ALA A 22 -3.02 -36.48 -5.20
C ALA A 22 -2.88 -34.96 -4.93
N ILE A 23 -1.67 -34.39 -5.09
CA ILE A 23 -1.45 -32.95 -4.94
C ILE A 23 -2.16 -32.14 -6.04
N GLN A 24 -2.21 -32.65 -7.28
CA GLN A 24 -2.89 -31.98 -8.40
C GLN A 24 -4.42 -32.05 -8.32
N ILE A 25 -4.99 -33.16 -7.86
CA ILE A 25 -6.44 -33.32 -7.67
C ILE A 25 -6.92 -32.54 -6.43
N GLY A 26 -6.06 -32.39 -5.41
CA GLY A 26 -6.38 -31.73 -4.15
C GLY A 26 -6.51 -30.20 -4.19
N ASN A 27 -6.39 -29.55 -5.36
CA ASN A 27 -6.44 -28.08 -5.51
C ASN A 27 -5.48 -27.32 -4.56
N VAL A 28 -4.43 -27.98 -4.09
CA VAL A 28 -3.36 -27.31 -3.32
C VAL A 28 -2.74 -26.27 -4.25
N PRO A 29 -2.63 -24.98 -3.86
CA PRO A 29 -2.11 -23.93 -4.71
C PRO A 29 -0.74 -24.37 -5.23
N ALA A 30 -0.71 -24.77 -6.49
CA ALA A 30 0.44 -25.39 -7.11
C ALA A 30 1.63 -24.44 -6.95
N ALA A 31 2.74 -24.97 -6.43
CA ALA A 31 3.99 -24.22 -6.34
C ALA A 31 4.32 -23.67 -7.72
N LEU A 32 4.21 -22.35 -7.88
CA LEU A 32 4.59 -21.64 -9.09
C LEU A 32 6.11 -21.76 -9.20
N ASP A 33 6.58 -22.58 -10.14
CA ASP A 33 7.95 -23.08 -10.19
C ASP A 33 8.93 -22.13 -10.91
N GLU A 34 8.41 -21.13 -11.62
CA GLU A 34 9.21 -20.11 -12.30
C GLU A 34 8.88 -18.71 -11.82
N SER A 35 9.89 -17.85 -11.83
CA SER A 35 9.82 -16.44 -11.47
C SER A 35 8.58 -15.80 -12.10
N VAL A 36 7.61 -15.42 -11.27
CA VAL A 36 6.45 -14.65 -11.70
C VAL A 36 6.96 -13.41 -12.41
N ARG A 37 6.69 -13.29 -13.71
CA ARG A 37 6.98 -12.04 -14.43
C ARG A 37 5.84 -11.11 -14.10
N GLU A 38 6.17 -10.04 -13.39
CA GLU A 38 5.24 -8.96 -13.10
C GLU A 38 5.53 -7.80 -14.07
N ALA A 39 4.50 -7.41 -14.82
CA ALA A 39 4.52 -6.16 -15.57
C ALA A 39 3.40 -5.28 -15.03
N SER A 40 3.74 -4.09 -14.56
CA SER A 40 2.75 -3.07 -14.22
C SER A 40 2.52 -2.17 -15.41
N VAL A 41 1.25 -2.00 -15.80
CA VAL A 41 0.84 -0.98 -16.77
C VAL A 41 0.04 0.07 -16.00
N PRO A 42 0.55 1.32 -15.90
CA PRO A 42 -0.19 2.39 -15.28
C PRO A 42 -1.41 2.71 -16.15
N GLN A 43 -2.61 2.66 -15.57
CA GLN A 43 -3.79 3.21 -16.23
C GLN A 43 -3.83 4.72 -16.00
N PRO A 44 -4.39 5.51 -16.93
CA PRO A 44 -4.62 6.93 -16.67
C PRO A 44 -5.44 7.09 -15.39
N GLY A 45 -4.98 7.98 -14.50
CA GLY A 45 -5.68 8.31 -13.26
C GLY A 45 -7.11 8.74 -13.57
N VAL A 46 -8.07 8.36 -12.74
CA VAL A 46 -9.50 8.59 -13.01
C VAL A 46 -10.05 9.71 -12.12
N ARG A 47 -9.39 10.01 -11.00
CA ARG A 47 -9.84 11.00 -10.01
C ARG A 47 -8.67 11.77 -9.39
N GLU A 48 -8.87 13.07 -9.20
CA GLU A 48 -8.01 13.93 -8.40
C GLU A 48 -8.65 14.17 -7.02
N ARG A 49 -7.85 14.13 -5.97
CA ARG A 49 -8.27 14.40 -4.59
C ARG A 49 -7.38 15.45 -3.98
N LEU A 50 -7.97 16.57 -3.58
CA LEU A 50 -7.30 17.57 -2.76
C LEU A 50 -7.57 17.25 -1.29
N ARG A 51 -6.53 16.88 -0.56
CA ARG A 51 -6.59 16.75 0.89
C ARG A 51 -6.06 18.03 1.51
N VAL A 52 -6.87 18.69 2.32
CA VAL A 52 -6.46 19.88 3.06
C VAL A 52 -6.44 19.53 4.54
N ARG A 53 -5.32 19.82 5.20
CA ARG A 53 -5.12 19.64 6.64
C ARG A 53 -4.93 21.00 7.28
N MET A 54 -5.78 21.30 8.25
CA MET A 54 -5.67 22.49 9.08
C MET A 54 -4.97 22.12 10.39
N PRO A 55 -3.75 22.61 10.65
CA PRO A 55 -3.10 22.39 11.92
C PRO A 55 -3.84 23.15 13.02
N LEU A 56 -4.07 22.49 14.15
CA LEU A 56 -4.68 23.07 15.35
C LEU A 56 -3.64 23.42 16.42
N VAL A 57 -2.40 22.97 16.22
CA VAL A 57 -1.26 23.27 17.08
C VAL A 57 -0.24 24.01 16.23
N ILE A 58 0.16 25.21 16.67
CA ILE A 58 1.32 25.88 16.09
C ILE A 58 2.56 25.10 16.52
N GLU A 59 3.19 24.42 15.56
CA GLU A 59 4.50 23.83 15.76
C GLU A 59 5.53 24.96 15.77
N TYR A 60 6.27 25.11 16.87
CA TYR A 60 7.36 26.08 16.96
C TYR A 60 8.61 25.47 16.35
N ASP A 61 9.34 26.22 15.52
CA ASP A 61 10.55 25.76 14.81
C ASP A 61 11.75 25.37 15.71
N GLN A 62 11.61 25.45 17.03
CA GLN A 62 12.70 25.09 17.94
C GLN A 62 12.40 23.82 18.74
N PRO A 63 13.27 22.79 18.68
CA PRO A 63 13.23 21.72 19.64
C PRO A 63 13.47 22.31 21.04
N LEU A 64 12.52 22.06 21.94
CA LEU A 64 12.66 22.35 23.37
C LEU A 64 13.89 21.59 23.88
N THR A 65 15.06 22.24 23.87
CA THR A 65 16.27 21.68 24.46
C THR A 65 16.00 21.57 25.96
N PRO A 66 16.05 20.37 26.57
CA PRO A 66 15.74 20.21 27.98
C PRO A 66 16.67 21.12 28.80
N ALA A 67 16.07 21.87 29.72
CA ALA A 67 16.75 22.82 30.60
C ALA A 67 17.72 22.07 31.55
N GLY A 68 18.90 21.74 31.05
CA GLY A 68 19.92 20.99 31.78
C GLY A 68 21.36 21.33 31.38
N SER A 69 21.58 22.37 30.58
CA SER A 69 22.92 22.83 30.18
C SER A 69 23.22 24.17 30.87
N THR A 70 23.96 24.11 31.98
CA THR A 70 24.67 25.25 32.57
C THR A 70 25.78 25.70 31.64
N SER A 71 25.46 26.52 30.64
CA SER A 71 26.45 27.23 29.82
C SER A 71 26.39 28.74 30.09
N THR A 72 27.49 29.18 30.68
CA THR A 72 27.94 30.54 30.93
C THR A 72 27.81 31.42 29.68
N THR A 73 27.13 32.57 29.83
CA THR A 73 27.08 33.69 28.87
C THR A 73 26.42 33.40 27.52
N ALA A 74 25.10 33.15 27.52
CA ALA A 74 24.30 33.08 26.29
C ALA A 74 23.80 34.47 25.88
N SER A 75 24.17 34.90 24.67
CA SER A 75 23.54 36.01 23.94
C SER A 75 22.01 35.83 23.95
N PRO A 76 21.20 36.90 24.08
CA PRO A 76 19.74 36.78 24.15
C PRO A 76 19.24 35.95 22.96
N ARG A 77 18.67 34.78 23.26
CA ARG A 77 18.09 33.89 22.25
C ARG A 77 17.03 34.70 21.50
N PRO A 78 17.06 34.76 20.15
CA PRO A 78 16.00 35.43 19.42
C PRO A 78 14.67 34.78 19.82
N PRO A 79 13.61 35.59 20.06
CA PRO A 79 12.32 35.06 20.45
C PRO A 79 11.89 34.03 19.40
N ALA A 80 11.39 32.88 19.85
CA ALA A 80 10.80 31.89 18.96
C ALA A 80 9.72 32.61 18.14
N THR A 81 9.89 32.65 16.83
CA THR A 81 8.90 33.23 15.94
C THR A 81 7.76 32.22 15.83
N PRO A 82 6.52 32.59 16.22
CA PRO A 82 5.39 31.70 16.02
C PRO A 82 5.27 31.39 14.52
N ARG A 83 5.14 30.10 14.16
CA ARG A 83 4.83 29.75 12.77
C ARG A 83 3.48 30.38 12.43
N VAL A 84 3.44 31.10 11.32
CA VAL A 84 2.20 31.63 10.74
C VAL A 84 1.29 30.45 10.44
N PHE A 85 0.04 30.50 10.90
CA PHE A 85 -0.97 29.49 10.58
C PHE A 85 -1.04 29.27 9.06
N ALA A 86 -0.90 28.01 8.65
CA ALA A 86 -0.93 27.61 7.25
C ALA A 86 -1.62 26.25 7.10
N LEU A 87 -2.51 26.15 6.12
CA LEU A 87 -3.10 24.90 5.70
C LEU A 87 -2.06 24.06 4.96
N ALA A 88 -1.97 22.77 5.29
CA ALA A 88 -1.18 21.84 4.51
C ALA A 88 -2.08 21.20 3.45
N CYS A 89 -1.78 21.45 2.18
CA CYS A 89 -2.49 20.87 1.05
C CYS A 89 -1.70 19.71 0.46
N GLU A 90 -2.41 18.66 0.04
CA GLU A 90 -1.82 17.49 -0.59
C GLU A 90 -2.77 17.06 -1.71
N THR A 91 -2.33 17.23 -2.96
CA THR A 91 -3.07 16.76 -4.12
C THR A 91 -2.60 15.37 -4.48
N THR A 92 -3.54 14.43 -4.45
CA THR A 92 -3.29 13.04 -4.85
C THR A 92 -4.12 12.70 -6.08
N GLN A 93 -3.52 11.96 -7.00
CA GLN A 93 -4.23 11.30 -8.10
C GLN A 93 -4.44 9.84 -7.74
N GLN A 94 -5.67 9.38 -7.91
CA GLN A 94 -6.00 7.97 -7.79
C GLN A 94 -6.11 7.34 -9.18
N ALA A 95 -5.24 6.37 -9.40
CA ALA A 95 -5.21 5.53 -10.58
C ALA A 95 -5.40 4.07 -10.19
N THR A 96 -5.53 3.21 -11.20
CA THR A 96 -5.51 1.77 -11.03
C THR A 96 -4.36 1.20 -11.82
N ASP A 97 -3.42 0.54 -11.15
CA ASP A 97 -2.40 -0.23 -11.86
C ASP A 97 -2.96 -1.60 -12.21
N THR A 98 -2.78 -2.00 -13.47
CA THR A 98 -3.06 -3.37 -13.88
C THR A 98 -1.76 -4.15 -13.81
N VAL A 99 -1.65 -5.07 -12.86
CA VAL A 99 -0.48 -5.93 -12.71
C VAL A 99 -0.75 -7.23 -13.47
N TYR A 100 -0.01 -7.43 -14.56
CA TYR A 100 -0.01 -8.68 -15.31
C TYR A 100 1.00 -9.63 -14.68
N ARG A 101 0.50 -10.77 -14.23
CA ARG A 101 1.31 -11.87 -13.71
C ARG A 101 1.23 -13.00 -14.71
N SER A 102 2.37 -13.36 -15.29
CA SER A 102 2.50 -14.61 -16.00
C SER A 102 3.35 -15.59 -15.19
N ALA A 103 2.85 -16.81 -15.10
CA ALA A 103 3.57 -17.93 -14.52
C ALA A 103 3.35 -19.16 -15.38
N TYR A 104 4.35 -20.05 -15.43
CA TYR A 104 4.23 -21.29 -16.18
C TYR A 104 3.85 -22.43 -15.23
N ARG A 105 2.71 -23.06 -15.48
CA ARG A 105 2.46 -24.41 -14.98
C ARG A 105 3.35 -25.34 -15.82
N TYR A 106 4.23 -26.08 -15.15
CA TYR A 106 5.25 -26.94 -15.76
C TYR A 106 6.44 -26.18 -16.37
N GLY A 107 7.05 -25.32 -15.55
CA GLY A 107 8.27 -24.58 -15.91
C GLY A 107 9.49 -25.47 -16.21
N THR A 108 10.61 -24.85 -16.55
CA THR A 108 11.89 -25.49 -16.88
C THR A 108 12.42 -26.34 -15.73
N LYS A 109 12.35 -25.85 -14.50
CA LYS A 109 12.77 -26.61 -13.30
C LYS A 109 11.95 -27.89 -13.14
N TRP A 110 10.64 -27.80 -13.29
CA TRP A 110 9.76 -28.96 -13.29
C TRP A 110 10.12 -29.96 -14.39
N LYS A 111 10.42 -29.49 -15.60
CA LYS A 111 10.86 -30.40 -16.68
C LYS A 111 12.17 -31.11 -16.33
N TYR A 112 13.13 -30.42 -15.70
CA TYR A 112 14.35 -31.08 -15.22
C TYR A 112 14.07 -32.10 -14.12
N ALA A 113 13.19 -31.79 -13.18
CA ALA A 113 12.78 -32.73 -12.14
C ALA A 113 12.10 -33.98 -12.74
N ALA A 114 11.14 -33.78 -13.66
CA ALA A 114 10.47 -34.88 -14.35
C ALA A 114 11.46 -35.72 -15.18
N ALA A 115 12.38 -35.09 -15.92
CA ALA A 115 13.42 -35.81 -16.66
C ALA A 115 14.32 -36.65 -15.74
N THR A 116 14.73 -36.08 -14.61
CA THR A 116 15.59 -36.78 -13.63
C THR A 116 14.85 -37.98 -13.04
N MET A 117 13.60 -37.80 -12.63
CA MET A 117 12.77 -38.89 -12.09
C MET A 117 12.54 -39.99 -13.13
N PHE A 118 12.23 -39.63 -14.38
CA PHE A 118 12.07 -40.59 -15.47
C PHE A 118 13.31 -41.47 -15.65
N VAL A 119 14.51 -40.86 -15.63
CA VAL A 119 15.78 -41.59 -15.75
C VAL A 119 15.98 -42.55 -14.57
N LEU A 120 15.70 -42.10 -13.34
CA LEU A 120 15.84 -42.91 -12.14
C LEU A 120 14.84 -44.09 -12.11
N GLU A 121 13.57 -43.85 -12.44
CA GLU A 121 12.52 -44.86 -12.51
C GLU A 121 12.80 -45.90 -13.60
N THR A 122 13.27 -45.46 -14.77
CA THR A 122 13.69 -46.35 -15.86
C THR A 122 14.89 -47.22 -15.45
N ALA A 123 15.88 -46.63 -14.77
CA ALA A 123 17.04 -47.37 -14.28
C ALA A 123 16.64 -48.41 -13.21
N ALA A 124 15.73 -48.06 -12.30
CA ALA A 124 15.19 -48.99 -11.31
C ALA A 124 14.39 -50.12 -11.97
N ALA A 125 13.52 -49.80 -12.93
CA ALA A 125 12.75 -50.79 -13.69
C ALA A 125 13.67 -51.81 -14.39
N ALA A 126 14.73 -51.32 -15.03
CA ALA A 126 15.75 -52.15 -15.67
C ALA A 126 16.51 -53.01 -14.66
N ALA A 127 16.95 -52.45 -13.54
CA ALA A 127 17.66 -53.19 -12.50
C ALA A 127 16.81 -54.36 -11.96
N PHE A 128 15.52 -54.14 -11.66
CA PHE A 128 14.61 -55.20 -11.25
C PHE A 128 14.34 -56.21 -12.38
N PHE A 129 14.26 -55.76 -13.64
CA PHE A 129 14.05 -56.64 -14.79
C PHE A 129 15.22 -57.59 -15.06
N TYR A 130 16.45 -57.12 -14.82
CA TYR A 130 17.69 -57.90 -14.99
C TYR A 130 18.10 -58.67 -13.73
N SER A 131 17.46 -58.38 -12.59
CA SER A 131 17.61 -59.20 -11.39
C SER A 131 17.01 -60.60 -11.55
N ASP A 132 17.13 -61.44 -10.54
CA ASP A 132 16.63 -62.81 -10.55
C ASP A 132 15.14 -62.88 -10.93
N ARG A 133 14.87 -63.28 -12.18
CA ARG A 133 13.51 -63.36 -12.76
C ARG A 133 12.69 -64.51 -12.23
N SER A 134 13.30 -65.46 -11.50
CA SER A 134 12.57 -66.53 -10.84
C SER A 134 11.71 -66.03 -9.68
N LYS A 135 11.97 -64.79 -9.21
CA LYS A 135 11.26 -64.13 -8.13
C LYS A 135 10.14 -63.22 -8.66
N PRO A 136 8.85 -63.57 -8.46
CA PRO A 136 7.73 -62.80 -9.00
C PRO A 136 7.68 -61.35 -8.50
N GLU A 137 8.21 -61.08 -7.30
CA GLU A 137 8.31 -59.72 -6.75
C GLU A 137 9.17 -58.78 -7.61
N ASN A 138 10.22 -59.28 -8.26
CA ASN A 138 11.11 -58.48 -9.10
C ASN A 138 10.41 -58.09 -10.41
N THR A 139 9.66 -59.02 -11.01
CA THR A 139 8.86 -58.76 -12.21
C THR A 139 7.76 -57.74 -11.94
N LEU A 140 7.08 -57.86 -10.79
CA LEU A 140 6.06 -56.89 -10.37
C LEU A 140 6.66 -55.51 -10.11
N ALA A 141 7.78 -55.43 -9.38
CA ALA A 141 8.46 -54.17 -9.11
C ALA A 141 8.94 -53.48 -10.41
N SER A 142 9.53 -54.25 -11.33
CA SER A 142 9.96 -53.76 -12.64
C SER A 142 8.80 -53.16 -13.43
N ALA A 143 7.66 -53.85 -13.49
CA ALA A 143 6.47 -53.36 -14.18
C ALA A 143 5.93 -52.05 -13.56
N MET A 144 5.91 -51.95 -12.22
CA MET A 144 5.44 -50.75 -11.53
C MET A 144 6.34 -49.54 -11.82
N PHE A 145 7.66 -49.69 -11.74
CA PHE A 145 8.59 -48.61 -12.09
C PHE A 145 8.54 -48.24 -13.57
N ALA A 146 8.29 -49.20 -14.47
CA ALA A 146 8.12 -48.91 -15.88
C ALA A 146 6.85 -48.07 -16.15
N ILE A 147 5.74 -48.36 -15.46
CA ILE A 147 4.51 -47.58 -15.54
C ILE A 147 4.72 -46.17 -14.97
N ASP A 148 5.40 -46.05 -13.82
CA ASP A 148 5.75 -44.77 -13.20
C ASP A 148 6.59 -43.91 -14.15
N ALA A 149 7.65 -44.50 -14.73
CA ALA A 149 8.50 -43.86 -15.73
C ALA A 149 7.69 -43.37 -16.94
N LEU A 150 6.78 -44.18 -17.47
CA LEU A 150 5.91 -43.74 -18.57
C LEU A 150 5.02 -42.56 -18.16
N GLY A 151 4.46 -42.59 -16.94
CA GLY A 151 3.71 -41.46 -16.38
C GLY A 151 4.55 -40.19 -16.30
N THR A 152 5.76 -40.30 -15.75
CA THR A 152 6.72 -39.20 -15.64
C THR A 152 7.17 -38.68 -17.01
N ALA A 153 7.33 -39.55 -18.01
CA ALA A 153 7.64 -39.16 -19.38
C ALA A 153 6.50 -38.37 -20.03
N VAL A 154 5.24 -38.82 -19.88
CA VAL A 154 4.07 -38.08 -20.36
C VAL A 154 4.01 -36.69 -19.73
N LEU A 155 4.30 -36.59 -18.43
CA LEU A 155 4.41 -35.31 -17.75
C LEU A 155 5.54 -34.47 -18.36
N PHE A 156 6.75 -34.99 -18.53
CA PHE A 156 7.85 -34.23 -19.15
C PHE A 156 7.46 -33.59 -20.51
N PHE A 157 6.71 -34.31 -21.34
CA PHE A 157 6.20 -33.83 -22.62
C PHE A 157 4.93 -32.98 -22.53
N ALA A 158 4.32 -32.86 -21.36
CA ALA A 158 3.17 -31.98 -21.16
C ALA A 158 3.54 -30.55 -21.60
N PRO A 159 2.66 -29.89 -22.36
CA PRO A 159 2.90 -28.53 -22.81
C PRO A 159 2.98 -27.61 -21.60
N ARG A 160 3.88 -26.63 -21.67
CA ARG A 160 3.91 -25.54 -20.70
C ARG A 160 2.58 -24.80 -20.78
N LYS A 161 1.87 -24.69 -19.67
CA LYS A 161 0.62 -23.92 -19.62
C LYS A 161 0.91 -22.60 -18.94
N GLU A 162 0.92 -21.53 -19.71
CA GLU A 162 1.01 -20.18 -19.15
C GLU A 162 -0.30 -19.84 -18.45
N ILE A 163 -0.19 -19.48 -17.18
CA ILE A 163 -1.28 -18.97 -16.37
C ILE A 163 -1.11 -17.45 -16.38
N TYR A 164 -2.04 -16.79 -17.06
CA TYR A 164 -2.16 -15.34 -17.03
C TYR A 164 -3.16 -14.95 -15.95
N ARG A 165 -2.74 -14.08 -15.06
CA ARG A 165 -3.60 -13.43 -14.09
C ARG A 165 -3.39 -11.92 -14.19
N HIS A 166 -4.49 -11.17 -14.23
CA HIS A 166 -4.46 -9.73 -14.06
C HIS A 166 -5.03 -9.41 -12.69
N ASP A 167 -4.32 -8.59 -11.93
CA ASP A 167 -4.80 -8.04 -10.67
C ASP A 167 -4.82 -6.52 -10.81
N THR A 168 -5.98 -5.91 -10.59
CA THR A 168 -6.11 -4.45 -10.56
C THR A 168 -5.86 -3.96 -9.14
N LYS A 169 -4.93 -3.02 -8.96
CA LYS A 169 -4.61 -2.43 -7.66
C LYS A 169 -4.80 -0.92 -7.69
N PRO A 170 -5.46 -0.32 -6.69
CA PRO A 170 -5.49 1.13 -6.58
C PRO A 170 -4.08 1.65 -6.28
N VAL A 171 -3.66 2.68 -7.02
CA VAL A 171 -2.41 3.40 -6.79
C VAL A 171 -2.76 4.86 -6.54
N THR A 172 -2.17 5.43 -5.50
CA THR A 172 -2.31 6.84 -5.16
C THR A 172 -0.95 7.50 -5.32
N THR A 173 -0.86 8.49 -6.19
CA THR A 173 0.36 9.27 -6.44
C THR A 173 0.15 10.69 -5.96
N ILE A 174 1.10 11.23 -5.19
CA ILE A 174 1.12 12.65 -4.82
C ILE A 174 1.59 13.43 -6.04
N VAL A 175 0.79 14.41 -6.47
CA VAL A 175 1.09 15.24 -7.64
C VAL A 175 1.65 16.59 -7.21
N ARG A 176 1.12 17.14 -6.12
CA ARG A 176 1.48 18.45 -5.56
C ARG A 176 1.32 18.46 -4.05
N ASP A 177 2.16 19.20 -3.35
CA ASP A 177 2.17 19.42 -1.90
C ASP A 177 1.90 20.89 -1.50
N ASP A 178 1.54 21.72 -2.49
CA ASP A 178 1.11 23.11 -2.31
C ASP A 178 -0.42 23.25 -2.45
N CYS A 179 -0.95 24.38 -1.95
CA CYS A 179 -2.37 24.68 -2.09
C CYS A 179 -2.69 25.21 -3.50
N PRO A 180 -3.72 24.69 -4.17
CA PRO A 180 -4.06 25.13 -5.52
C PRO A 180 -4.67 26.53 -5.51
N ASP A 181 -4.46 27.27 -6.59
CA ASP A 181 -5.06 28.59 -6.78
C ASP A 181 -6.59 28.51 -6.79
N GLY A 182 -7.23 29.50 -6.17
CA GLY A 182 -8.70 29.54 -6.02
C GLY A 182 -9.22 28.74 -4.83
N LEU A 183 -8.35 28.13 -4.02
CA LEU A 183 -8.71 27.63 -2.70
C LEU A 183 -9.02 28.82 -1.77
N ALA A 184 -10.13 28.74 -1.04
CA ALA A 184 -10.51 29.78 -0.08
C ALA A 184 -11.23 29.19 1.15
N LEU A 185 -11.11 29.88 2.28
CA LEU A 185 -11.82 29.60 3.53
C LEU A 185 -13.01 30.55 3.69
N ASP A 186 -14.21 29.99 3.81
CA ASP A 186 -15.42 30.70 4.20
C ASP A 186 -15.55 30.62 5.73
N ILE A 187 -15.38 31.76 6.40
CA ILE A 187 -15.43 31.89 7.86
C ILE A 187 -16.55 32.86 8.18
N GLY A 188 -17.64 32.36 8.76
CA GLY A 188 -18.78 33.21 9.13
C GLY A 188 -19.50 33.86 7.95
N GLY A 189 -19.36 33.33 6.73
CA GLY A 189 -19.95 33.90 5.51
C GLY A 189 -19.02 34.82 4.72
N GLU A 190 -17.82 35.09 5.23
CA GLU A 190 -16.78 35.86 4.52
C GLU A 190 -15.73 34.92 3.94
N VAL A 191 -15.32 35.16 2.69
CA VAL A 191 -14.41 34.31 1.93
C VAL A 191 -12.99 34.90 1.95
N PHE A 192 -12.05 34.12 2.46
CA PHE A 192 -10.62 34.47 2.56
C PHE A 192 -9.79 33.57 1.64
N PRO A 193 -9.06 34.13 0.66
CA PRO A 193 -8.24 33.34 -0.25
C PRO A 193 -7.09 32.66 0.49
N VAL A 194 -6.77 31.43 0.09
CA VAL A 194 -5.61 30.66 0.58
C VAL A 194 -4.51 30.76 -0.48
N ASP A 195 -3.31 31.19 -0.08
CA ASP A 195 -2.16 31.23 -0.97
C ASP A 195 -1.54 29.83 -1.19
N ALA A 196 -0.58 29.72 -2.11
CA ALA A 196 0.08 28.44 -2.41
C ALA A 196 0.79 27.81 -1.20
N ALA A 197 1.20 28.62 -0.23
CA ALA A 197 1.80 28.18 1.03
C ALA A 197 0.77 27.84 2.12
N GLY A 198 -0.53 27.90 1.79
CA GLY A 198 -1.62 27.57 2.70
C GLY A 198 -2.07 28.70 3.62
N ARG A 199 -1.62 29.94 3.42
CA ARG A 199 -1.91 31.07 4.31
C ARG A 199 -3.18 31.79 3.86
N VAL A 200 -3.99 32.21 4.83
CA VAL A 200 -5.25 32.97 4.60
C VAL A 200 -5.10 34.49 4.69
N GLY A 201 -3.87 34.97 4.85
CA GLY A 201 -3.59 36.37 5.18
C GLY A 201 -3.99 36.76 6.61
N GLU A 202 -3.64 37.98 7.01
CA GLU A 202 -3.87 38.46 8.39
C GLU A 202 -5.36 38.62 8.71
N LEU A 203 -6.15 39.10 7.76
CA LEU A 203 -7.60 39.27 7.94
C LEU A 203 -8.33 37.93 8.12
N GLY A 204 -7.97 36.93 7.31
CA GLY A 204 -8.54 35.58 7.43
C GLY A 204 -8.14 34.91 8.74
N LEU A 205 -6.90 35.12 9.20
CA LEU A 205 -6.46 34.62 10.50
C LEU A 205 -7.20 35.30 11.65
N ALA A 206 -7.40 36.61 11.60
CA ALA A 206 -8.17 37.35 12.60
C ALA A 206 -9.65 36.92 12.63
N ALA A 207 -10.24 36.65 11.46
CA ALA A 207 -11.59 36.12 11.34
C ALA A 207 -11.70 34.70 11.92
N LEU A 208 -10.73 33.83 11.60
CA LEU A 208 -10.66 32.48 12.17
C LEU A 208 -10.55 32.52 13.70
N ASP A 209 -9.68 33.40 14.21
CA ASP A 209 -9.46 33.56 15.64
C ASP A 209 -10.70 34.09 16.37
N ALA A 210 -11.40 35.06 15.79
CA ALA A 210 -12.69 35.53 16.30
C ALA A 210 -13.74 34.41 16.29
N TRP A 211 -13.77 33.61 15.22
CA TRP A 211 -14.68 32.48 15.10
C TRP A 211 -14.40 31.37 16.12
N MET A 212 -13.13 31.05 16.38
CA MET A 212 -12.74 30.05 17.39
C MET A 212 -13.17 30.43 18.82
N ARG A 213 -13.31 31.74 19.11
CA ARG A 213 -13.85 32.23 20.38
C ARG A 213 -15.38 32.19 20.43
N ALA A 214 -16.05 32.45 19.32
CA ALA A 214 -17.50 32.52 19.24
C ALA A 214 -18.01 31.95 17.90
N PRO A 215 -18.17 30.62 17.80
CA PRO A 215 -18.61 29.98 16.55
C PRO A 215 -20.04 30.39 16.19
N THR A 216 -20.21 31.07 15.05
CA THR A 216 -21.53 31.55 14.57
C THR A 216 -22.09 30.74 13.40
N ALA A 217 -21.22 30.09 12.62
CA ALA A 217 -21.55 29.25 11.46
C ALA A 217 -20.43 28.23 11.19
N PRO A 218 -20.60 27.16 10.41
CA PRO A 218 -19.49 26.27 10.05
C PRO A 218 -18.38 27.00 9.28
N VAL A 219 -17.11 26.73 9.59
CA VAL A 219 -16.00 27.11 8.71
C VAL A 219 -16.01 26.16 7.52
N ARG A 220 -15.97 26.69 6.29
CA ARG A 220 -15.98 25.87 5.08
C ARG A 220 -14.75 26.10 4.24
N LEU A 221 -14.26 25.03 3.66
CA LEU A 221 -13.29 25.11 2.59
C LEU A 221 -14.04 25.18 1.25
N THR A 222 -13.61 26.07 0.37
CA THR A 222 -14.21 26.29 -0.95
C THR A 222 -13.15 26.18 -2.04
N TYR A 223 -13.48 25.48 -3.12
CA TYR A 223 -12.63 25.34 -4.30
C TYR A 223 -13.50 25.16 -5.55
N GLY A 224 -13.50 26.16 -6.44
CA GLY A 224 -14.47 26.23 -7.53
C GLY A 224 -15.92 26.18 -6.99
N ASP A 225 -16.71 25.24 -7.51
CA ASP A 225 -18.10 25.03 -7.06
C ASP A 225 -18.22 24.12 -5.81
N GLN A 226 -17.10 23.56 -5.34
CA GLN A 226 -17.12 22.65 -4.20
C GLN A 226 -17.03 23.40 -2.87
N ARG A 227 -17.80 22.93 -1.89
CA ARG A 227 -17.79 23.43 -0.52
C ARG A 227 -17.84 22.26 0.45
N VAL A 228 -16.92 22.26 1.42
CA VAL A 228 -16.83 21.21 2.45
C VAL A 228 -16.65 21.87 3.81
N ASP A 229 -17.52 21.54 4.75
CA ASP A 229 -17.40 22.03 6.13
C ASP A 229 -16.18 21.40 6.81
N LEU A 230 -15.37 22.21 7.48
CA LEU A 230 -14.31 21.73 8.37
C LEU A 230 -14.97 21.24 9.67
N PRO A 231 -14.81 19.95 10.04
CA PRO A 231 -15.45 19.38 11.22
C PRO A 231 -14.72 19.79 12.50
N LEU A 232 -14.76 21.08 12.83
CA LEU A 232 -14.08 21.65 14.00
C LEU A 232 -14.85 21.33 15.28
N ARG A 233 -14.19 20.58 16.17
CA ARG A 233 -14.76 20.14 17.44
C ARG A 233 -14.50 21.14 18.56
N THR A 234 -15.28 21.03 19.63
CA THR A 234 -15.16 21.91 20.80
C THR A 234 -13.81 21.78 21.51
N ASP A 235 -13.22 20.58 21.54
CA ASP A 235 -11.88 20.32 22.10
C ASP A 235 -10.77 20.99 21.29
N GLU A 236 -10.94 21.06 19.97
CA GLU A 236 -9.99 21.70 19.05
C GLU A 236 -10.04 23.22 19.18
N GLN A 237 -11.25 23.80 19.27
CA GLN A 237 -11.46 25.22 19.58
C GLN A 237 -10.84 25.61 20.93
N CYS A 238 -11.00 24.75 21.94
CA CYS A 238 -10.38 24.95 23.25
C CYS A 238 -8.85 24.95 23.16
N SER A 239 -8.26 23.99 22.44
CA SER A 239 -6.81 23.92 22.21
C SER A 239 -6.28 25.18 21.52
N TRP A 240 -6.99 25.63 20.47
CA TRP A 240 -6.67 26.88 19.78
C TRP A 240 -6.65 28.08 20.74
N ASN A 241 -7.74 28.26 21.49
CA ASN A 241 -7.91 29.37 22.41
C ASN A 241 -6.87 29.36 23.53
N GLN A 242 -6.51 28.20 24.08
CA GLN A 242 -5.44 28.09 25.08
C GLN A 242 -4.07 28.51 24.53
N GLN A 243 -3.81 28.23 23.25
CA GLN A 243 -2.53 28.55 22.61
C GLN A 243 -2.43 30.02 22.20
N HIS A 244 -3.55 30.62 21.74
CA HIS A 244 -3.56 31.98 21.19
C HIS A 244 -4.00 33.05 22.19
N HIS A 245 -4.79 32.67 23.20
CA HIS A 245 -5.37 33.56 24.21
C HIS A 245 -5.20 32.96 25.63
N PRO A 246 -3.94 32.83 26.11
CA PRO A 246 -3.66 32.23 27.42
C PRO A 246 -4.30 32.99 28.59
N GLU A 247 -4.71 34.23 28.38
CA GLU A 247 -5.44 35.07 29.34
C GLU A 247 -6.92 34.68 29.53
N LEU A 248 -7.50 33.90 28.60
CA LEU A 248 -8.89 33.47 28.74
C LEU A 248 -9.03 32.42 29.86
N PRO A 249 -10.06 32.53 30.72
CA PRO A 249 -10.26 31.61 31.84
C PRO A 249 -10.41 30.17 31.31
N SER A 250 -9.62 29.26 31.86
CA SER A 250 -9.46 27.87 31.40
C SER A 250 -10.66 26.96 31.71
N SER A 251 -11.86 27.31 31.25
CA SER A 251 -13.05 26.45 31.35
C SER A 251 -13.15 25.46 30.19
N CYS A 252 -12.02 25.07 29.61
CA CYS A 252 -11.97 24.04 28.57
C CYS A 252 -12.20 22.67 29.23
N PRO A 253 -13.28 21.95 28.89
CA PRO A 253 -13.48 20.64 29.45
C PRO A 253 -12.40 19.69 28.95
N ARG A 254 -11.76 18.93 29.86
CA ARG A 254 -10.75 17.91 29.52
C ARG A 254 -11.43 16.70 28.87
N TYR A 255 -11.88 16.84 27.62
CA TYR A 255 -12.39 15.71 26.85
C TYR A 255 -11.42 15.38 25.72
N GLY A 256 -10.86 14.16 25.77
CA GLY A 256 -10.11 13.55 24.66
C GLY A 256 -8.69 14.07 24.44
N THR A 257 -7.92 13.30 23.69
CA THR A 257 -6.69 13.77 23.05
C THR A 257 -7.11 14.69 21.91
N ALA A 258 -6.90 16.01 22.06
CA ALA A 258 -7.13 16.96 20.99
C ALA A 258 -6.37 16.50 19.74
N GLN A 259 -7.04 16.49 18.58
CA GLN A 259 -6.35 16.23 17.33
C GLN A 259 -5.38 17.37 17.04
N SER A 260 -4.18 17.06 16.55
CA SER A 260 -3.22 18.09 16.17
C SER A 260 -3.57 18.77 14.84
N ALA A 261 -4.48 18.17 14.05
CA ALA A 261 -4.96 18.72 12.80
C ALA A 261 -6.33 18.15 12.40
N VAL A 262 -7.13 18.97 11.72
CA VAL A 262 -8.37 18.55 11.06
C VAL A 262 -8.07 18.33 9.58
N SER A 263 -8.56 17.24 8.98
CA SER A 263 -8.37 17.00 7.54
C SER A 263 -9.68 16.79 6.80
N VAL A 264 -9.83 17.46 5.66
CA VAL A 264 -10.94 17.28 4.71
C VAL A 264 -10.39 16.85 3.34
N THR A 265 -11.22 16.16 2.56
CA THR A 265 -10.87 15.72 1.20
C THR A 265 -11.94 16.20 0.24
N LEU A 266 -11.50 16.86 -0.84
CA LEU A 266 -12.34 17.29 -1.95
C LEU A 266 -12.05 16.41 -3.16
N GLU A 267 -13.09 15.82 -3.74
CA GLU A 267 -12.98 15.07 -4.99
C GLU A 267 -13.17 16.04 -6.16
N VAL A 268 -12.09 16.40 -6.84
CA VAL A 268 -12.15 17.36 -7.95
C VAL A 268 -12.06 16.66 -9.31
N PRO A 269 -12.69 17.21 -10.36
CA PRO A 269 -12.57 16.66 -11.71
C PRO A 269 -11.11 16.63 -12.15
N MET A 270 -10.72 15.55 -12.85
CA MET A 270 -9.37 15.39 -13.36
C MET A 270 -8.96 16.57 -14.25
N GLY A 271 -7.73 17.05 -14.08
CA GLY A 271 -7.22 18.18 -14.86
C GLY A 271 -7.53 19.55 -14.25
N THR A 272 -8.27 19.62 -13.14
CA THR A 272 -8.60 20.90 -12.48
C THR A 272 -7.40 21.42 -11.68
N LEU A 273 -6.65 20.54 -11.01
CA LEU A 273 -5.53 20.94 -10.14
C LEU A 273 -4.20 21.06 -10.89
N THR A 274 -4.11 20.46 -12.07
CA THR A 274 -2.89 20.41 -12.89
C THR A 274 -2.79 21.52 -13.94
N ARG A 275 -3.88 22.23 -14.27
CA ARG A 275 -3.91 23.20 -15.39
C ARG A 275 -3.38 24.60 -15.08
N VAL A 276 -3.21 24.96 -13.81
CA VAL A 276 -3.07 26.39 -13.44
C VAL A 276 -1.60 26.89 -13.48
N SER A 277 -0.61 26.01 -13.66
CA SER A 277 0.80 26.44 -13.56
C SER A 277 1.40 27.08 -14.82
N ASP A 278 0.78 26.97 -16.01
CA ASP A 278 1.45 27.36 -17.26
C ASP A 278 1.10 28.76 -17.79
N ASP A 279 -0.02 29.37 -17.38
CA ASP A 279 -0.45 30.67 -17.93
C ASP A 279 0.22 31.89 -17.27
N THR A 280 0.92 31.71 -16.15
CA THR A 280 1.59 32.81 -15.43
C THR A 280 3.01 33.10 -15.92
N ALA A 281 3.55 32.29 -16.84
CA ALA A 281 4.88 32.50 -17.42
C ALA A 281 4.87 33.41 -18.67
N ALA A 282 3.71 33.91 -19.11
CA ALA A 282 3.56 34.65 -20.37
C ALA A 282 3.05 36.10 -20.23
N ARG A 283 3.14 36.71 -19.04
CA ARG A 283 2.84 38.14 -18.82
C ARG A 283 3.93 38.81 -18.00
#